data_AF-U1QAY2-F1
#
_entry.id   AF-U1QAY2-F1
#
_cell.length_a   1.000
_cell.length_b   1.000
_cell.length_c   1.000
_cell.angle_alpha   90.00
_cell.angle_beta   90.00
_cell.angle_gamma   90.00
#
_symmetry.space_group_name_H-M   'P 1'
#
loop_
_entity.id
_entity.type
_entity.pdbx_description
1 polymer ?
#
loop_
_entity_poly.entity_id
_entity_poly.type
_entity_poly.pdbx_seq_one_letter_code
_entity_poly.pdbx_strand_id
1 'polypeptide(L)' 'RYQDEYDVEVRFFDVILESDPATLQQVVEYAESGVIEPRITDTYPLSEVQNALERSADGHVRGKLTIDLIGQNNGK' A
#
# COMPACT_ATOMS: atom_id res chain seq x y z
N ARG A 1 -20.87 -1.99 10.44
CA ARG A 1 -19.77 -1.81 11.42
C ARG A 1 -19.19 -3.20 11.65
N TYR A 2 -18.10 -3.52 10.96
CA TYR A 2 -17.40 -4.80 11.14
C TYR A 2 -16.41 -4.59 12.27
N GLN A 3 -16.48 -5.42 13.32
CA GLN A 3 -15.47 -5.49 14.38
C GLN A 3 -14.70 -6.77 14.12
N ASP A 4 -13.41 -6.63 13.82
CA ASP A 4 -12.47 -7.75 13.85
C ASP A 4 -12.13 -8.09 15.31
N GLU A 5 -11.71 -9.32 15.56
CA GLU A 5 -11.57 -10.04 16.83
C GLU A 5 -10.56 -9.40 17.82
N TYR A 6 -9.96 -8.26 17.47
CA TYR A 6 -8.87 -7.59 18.18
C TYR A 6 -9.19 -6.17 18.68
N ASP A 7 -10.46 -5.75 18.66
CA ASP A 7 -10.93 -4.44 19.15
C ASP A 7 -10.17 -3.22 18.57
N VAL A 8 -9.68 -3.37 17.34
CA VAL A 8 -9.05 -2.27 16.59
C VAL A 8 -10.13 -1.52 15.84
N GLU A 9 -10.20 -0.20 15.99
CA GLU A 9 -11.06 0.65 15.15
C GLU A 9 -10.49 0.68 13.73
N VAL A 10 -10.77 -0.34 12.92
CA VAL A 10 -10.30 -0.42 11.53
C VAL A 10 -11.03 0.64 10.70
N ARG A 11 -10.34 1.73 10.38
CA ARG A 11 -10.77 2.68 9.35
C ARG A 11 -10.12 2.29 8.03
N PHE A 12 -10.84 1.51 7.24
CA PHE A 12 -10.53 1.41 5.81
C PHE A 12 -10.83 2.77 5.18
N PHE A 13 -9.79 3.53 4.83
CA PHE A 13 -9.93 4.56 3.82
C PHE A 13 -9.79 3.88 2.47
N ASP A 14 -10.82 3.13 2.07
CA ASP A 14 -10.96 2.76 0.68
C ASP A 14 -11.28 4.04 -0.10
N VAL A 15 -10.25 4.67 -0.64
CA VAL A 15 -10.43 5.51 -1.81
C VAL A 15 -10.64 4.53 -2.96
N ILE A 16 -11.87 4.03 -3.12
CA ILE A 16 -12.31 3.44 -4.38
C ILE A 16 -12.45 4.61 -5.35
N LEU A 17 -11.33 5.02 -5.94
CA LEU A 17 -11.38 5.66 -7.23
C LEU A 17 -11.89 4.58 -8.17
N GLU A 18 -13.08 4.73 -8.73
CA GLU A 18 -13.46 4.01 -9.95
C GLU A 18 -12.33 4.26 -10.96
N SER A 19 -11.40 3.33 -10.98
CA SER A 19 -10.20 3.44 -11.78
C SER A 19 -10.55 2.81 -13.10
N ASP A 20 -10.76 3.66 -14.10
CA ASP A 20 -11.02 3.21 -15.47
C ASP A 20 -9.94 2.19 -15.89
N PRO A 21 -10.32 0.96 -16.29
CA PRO A 21 -9.36 -0.08 -16.65
C PRO A 21 -8.38 0.35 -17.74
N ALA A 22 -8.81 1.18 -18.69
CA ALA A 22 -7.91 1.68 -19.75
C ALA A 22 -6.83 2.62 -19.18
N THR A 23 -7.21 3.49 -18.22
CA THR A 23 -6.27 4.34 -17.50
C THR A 23 -5.25 3.50 -16.71
N LEU A 24 -5.67 2.45 -16.00
CA LEU A 24 -4.75 1.58 -15.27
C LEU A 24 -3.79 0.84 -16.20
N GLN A 25 -4.28 0.34 -17.33
CA GLN A 25 -3.45 -0.31 -18.35
C GLN A 25 -2.36 0.64 -18.87
N GLN A 26 -2.71 1.91 -19.12
CA GLN A 26 -1.74 2.90 -19.57
C GLN A 26 -0.66 3.21 -18.51
N VAL A 27 -1.03 3.25 -17.22
CA VAL A 27 -0.07 3.40 -16.11
C VAL A 27 0.90 2.21 -16.05
N VAL A 28 0.41 0.99 -16.26
CA VAL A 28 1.25 -0.23 -16.33
C VAL A 28 2.24 -0.11 -17.49
N GLU A 29 1.77 0.23 -18.69
CA GLU A 29 2.64 0.39 -19.87
C GLU A 29 3.75 1.43 -19.63
N TYR A 30 3.43 2.56 -18.98
CA TYR A 30 4.44 3.56 -18.63
C TYR A 30 5.43 3.08 -17.58
N ALA A 31 4.99 2.28 -16.60
CA ALA A 31 5.87 1.71 -15.60
C ALA A 31 6.81 0.66 -16.22
N GLU A 32 6.29 -0.24 -17.04
CA GLU A 32 7.07 -1.29 -17.71
C GLU A 32 8.07 -0.75 -18.73
N SER A 33 7.69 0.33 -19.44
CA SER A 33 8.59 1.02 -20.37
C SER A 33 9.62 1.93 -19.69
N GLY A 34 9.54 2.11 -18.36
CA GLY A 34 10.44 2.98 -17.59
C GLY A 34 10.18 4.48 -17.77
N VAL A 35 9.06 4.87 -18.39
CA VAL A 35 8.63 6.27 -18.51
C VAL A 35 8.28 6.86 -17.15
N ILE A 36 7.72 6.04 -16.26
CA ILE A 36 7.49 6.38 -14.86
C ILE A 36 8.10 5.32 -13.95
N GLU A 37 8.59 5.74 -12.79
CA GLU A 37 9.04 4.85 -11.73
C GLU A 37 8.40 5.24 -10.39
N PRO A 38 7.92 4.29 -9.59
CA PRO A 38 7.42 4.60 -8.25
C PRO A 38 8.60 5.00 -7.36
N ARG A 39 8.54 6.22 -6.82
CA ARG A 39 9.51 6.66 -5.81
C ARG A 39 9.18 6.01 -4.47
N ILE A 40 9.89 4.94 -4.13
CA ILE A 40 9.81 4.33 -2.79
C ILE A 40 10.67 5.13 -1.83
N THR A 41 10.07 5.59 -0.73
CA THR A 41 10.78 6.34 0.32
C THR A 41 11.34 5.41 1.37
N ASP A 42 10.59 4.39 1.75
CA ASP A 42 11.01 3.38 2.74
C ASP A 42 10.16 2.12 2.63
N THR A 43 10.71 1.03 3.15
CA THR A 43 10.05 -0.27 3.23
C THR A 43 10.02 -0.76 4.67
N TYR A 44 8.85 -1.12 5.17
CA TYR A 44 8.65 -1.60 6.53
C TYR A 44 8.28 -3.09 6.52
N PRO A 45 8.74 -3.90 7.49
CA PRO A 45 8.18 -5.22 7.70
C PRO A 45 6.72 -5.11 8.17
N LEU A 46 5.93 -6.18 7.97
CA LEU A 46 4.54 -6.23 8.44
C LEU A 46 4.38 -5.89 9.93
N SER A 47 5.37 -6.26 10.77
CA SER A 47 5.37 -5.96 12.21
C SER A 47 5.41 -4.46 12.54
N GLU A 48 5.78 -3.62 11.58
CA GLU A 48 5.94 -2.17 11.76
C GLU A 48 4.94 -1.34 10.95
N VAL A 49 3.85 -1.95 10.48
CA VAL A 49 2.78 -1.26 9.72
C VAL A 49 2.24 -0.03 10.47
N GLN A 50 2.13 -0.11 11.80
CA GLN A 50 1.68 1.02 12.62
C GLN A 50 2.64 2.22 12.49
N ASN A 51 3.96 1.98 12.57
CA ASN A 51 4.97 3.03 12.40
C ASN A 51 4.93 3.63 10.99
N ALA A 52 4.75 2.78 9.97
CA ALA A 52 4.62 3.23 8.59
C ALA A 52 3.38 4.13 8.40
N LEU A 53 2.26 3.78 9.03
CA LEU A 53 1.02 4.57 8.99
C LEU A 53 1.18 5.92 9.68
N GLU A 54 1.76 5.95 10.88
CA GLU A 54 2.04 7.20 11.61
C GLU A 54 2.93 8.14 10.79
N ARG A 55 4.02 7.60 10.23
CA ARG A 55 4.93 8.40 9.40
C ARG A 55 4.27 8.91 8.11
N SER A 56 3.35 8.13 7.52
CA SER A 56 2.54 8.56 6.38
C SER A 56 1.61 9.72 6.78
N ALA A 57 0.96 9.63 7.94
CA ALA A 57 0.03 10.63 8.45
C ALA A 57 0.72 11.97 8.80
N ASP A 58 1.99 11.94 9.20
CA ASP A 58 2.79 13.14 9.49
C ASP A 58 3.04 14.04 8.27
N GLY A 59 2.74 13.59 7.05
CA GLY A 59 2.80 14.41 5.82
C GLY A 59 4.21 14.75 5.31
N HIS A 60 5.26 14.26 5.95
CA HIS A 60 6.66 14.50 5.56
C HIS A 60 7.19 13.51 4.52
N VAL A 61 6.45 12.43 4.25
CA VAL A 61 6.85 11.40 3.27
C VAL A 61 6.70 11.94 1.85
N ARG A 62 7.77 11.87 1.07
CA ARG A 62 7.80 12.23 -0.36
C ARG A 62 7.99 11.00 -1.23
N GLY A 63 6.89 10.30 -1.52
CA GLY A 63 6.88 9.07 -2.29
C GLY A 63 5.89 8.08 -1.71
N LYS A 64 6.17 6.79 -1.87
CA LYS A 64 5.39 5.69 -1.27
C LYS A 64 6.17 5.03 -0.14
N LEU A 65 5.45 4.63 0.90
CA LEU A 65 5.92 3.64 1.87
C LEU A 65 5.38 2.28 1.43
N THR A 66 6.23 1.26 1.43
CA THR A 66 5.83 -0.12 1.10
C THR A 66 5.91 -0.99 2.33
N ILE A 67 5.05 -2.01 2.40
CA ILE A 67 5.10 -3.03 3.44
C ILE A 67 5.60 -4.32 2.79
N ASP A 68 6.66 -4.89 3.37
CA ASP A 68 7.17 -6.19 2.96
C ASP A 68 6.39 -7.31 3.66
N LEU A 69 5.84 -8.21 2.84
CA LEU A 69 5.00 -9.32 3.26
C LEU A 69 5.66 -10.63 2.82
N ILE A 70 6.13 -11.41 3.79
CA ILE A 70 6.60 -12.77 3.53
C ILE A 70 5.43 -13.73 3.76
N GLY A 71 4.85 -14.24 2.68
CA GLY A 71 3.85 -15.30 2.75
C GLY A 71 4.50 -16.61 3.22
N GLN A 72 4.06 -17.15 4.35
CA GLN A 72 4.41 -18.52 4.76
C GLN A 72 3.62 -19.48 3.90
N ASN A 73 4.27 -20.06 2.89
CA ASN A 73 3.65 -21.04 2.01
C ASN A 73 3.58 -22.38 2.74
N ASN A 74 2.53 -22.57 3.55
CA ASN A 74 2.24 -23.85 4.21
C ASN A 74 1.64 -24.80 3.17
N GLY A 75 2.51 -25.40 2.36
CA GLY A 75 2.11 -26.37 1.33
C GLY A 75 1.19 -27.45 1.91
N LYS A 76 -0.02 -27.52 1.37
CA LYS A 76 -0.93 -28.66 1.47
C LYS A 76 -1.38 -29.03 0.07
#